data_AF-A0A3C2E1E5-F1
#
_entry.id   AF-A0A3C2E1E5-F1
#
_cell.length_a   1.000
_cell.length_b   1.000
_cell.length_c   1.000
_cell.angle_alpha   90.00
_cell.angle_beta   90.00
_cell.angle_gamma   90.00
#
_symmetry.space_group_name_H-M   'P 1'
#
loop_
_entity.id
_entity.type
_entity.pdbx_description
1 polymer ?
#
loop_
_entity_poly.entity_id
_entity_poly.type
_entity_poly.pdbx_seq_one_letter_code
_entity_poly.pdbx_strand_id
1 'polypeptide(L)'
;MIDDDKPDAVDVFWSFRSPYSWLATKRLRTMAETGGVTIRPRPVFPIAVRQPDFFRTVRPQWVPYLLTDIIRLAEFHGLKI
;
A
#
# COMPACT_ATOMS: atom_id res chain seq x y z
N MET A 1 0.61 1.68 24.46
CA MET A 1 1.07 2.98 23.95
C MET A 1 2.01 2.71 22.79
N ILE A 2 1.81 3.38 21.65
CA ILE A 2 2.79 3.33 20.56
C ILE A 2 3.93 4.23 21.01
N ASP A 3 5.11 3.67 21.18
CA ASP A 3 6.32 4.40 21.52
C ASP A 3 6.83 5.08 20.24
N ASP A 4 6.74 6.41 20.20
CA ASP A 4 7.13 7.22 19.05
C ASP A 4 8.65 7.23 18.84
N ASP A 5 9.44 6.85 19.85
CA ASP A 5 10.91 6.92 19.81
C ASP A 5 11.59 5.55 19.64
N LYS A 6 10.80 4.49 19.40
CA LYS A 6 11.35 3.15 19.17
C LYS A 6 12.13 3.12 17.84
N PRO A 7 13.43 2.78 17.83
CA PRO A 7 14.27 2.87 16.64
C PRO A 7 13.92 1.85 15.55
N ASP A 8 13.10 0.84 15.87
CA ASP A 8 12.65 -0.20 14.96
C ASP A 8 11.22 0.03 14.41
N ALA A 9 10.72 1.26 14.51
CA ALA A 9 9.39 1.60 14.04
C ALA A 9 9.39 2.15 12.60
N VAL A 10 8.40 1.73 11.82
CA VAL A 10 8.22 2.10 10.42
C VAL A 10 6.86 2.78 10.23
N ASP A 11 6.87 4.04 9.83
CA ASP A 11 5.68 4.77 9.41
C ASP A 11 5.28 4.37 7.98
N VAL A 12 4.04 3.91 7.83
CA VAL A 12 3.51 3.41 6.55
C VAL A 12 2.37 4.30 6.08
N PHE A 13 2.65 5.14 5.08
CA PHE A 13 1.63 5.97 4.43
C PHE A 13 0.77 5.12 3.50
N TRP A 14 -0.43 4.80 3.95
CA TRP A 14 -1.28 3.75 3.39
C TRP A 14 -2.60 4.33 2.88
N SER A 15 -3.13 3.88 1.73
CA SER A 15 -4.41 4.39 1.21
C SER A 15 -5.41 3.30 0.88
N PHE A 16 -6.67 3.49 1.28
CA PHE A 16 -7.78 2.58 0.98
C PHE A 16 -8.07 2.42 -0.52
N ARG A 17 -7.63 3.38 -1.36
CA ARG A 17 -7.82 3.29 -2.83
C ARG A 17 -6.55 2.90 -3.58
N SER A 18 -5.53 2.43 -2.88
CA SER A 18 -4.29 1.95 -3.47
C SER A 18 -4.26 0.42 -3.45
N PRO A 19 -4.25 -0.25 -4.62
CA PRO A 19 -4.16 -1.71 -4.67
C PRO A 19 -2.83 -2.22 -4.08
N TYR A 20 -1.74 -1.47 -4.22
CA TYR A 20 -0.46 -1.81 -3.61
C TYR A 20 -0.48 -1.71 -2.08
N SER A 21 -1.24 -0.76 -1.54
CA SER A 21 -1.45 -0.66 -0.10
C SER A 21 -2.17 -1.93 0.40
N TRP A 22 -3.20 -2.42 -0.30
CA TRP A 22 -3.82 -3.71 0.00
C TRP A 22 -2.85 -4.88 -0.06
N LEU A 23 -2.09 -5.02 -1.16
CA LEU A 23 -1.11 -6.10 -1.36
C LEU A 23 -0.05 -6.14 -0.24
N ALA A 24 0.40 -4.98 0.23
CA ALA A 24 1.41 -4.89 1.28
C ALA A 24 0.88 -5.29 2.68
N THR A 25 -0.43 -5.17 2.95
CA THR A 25 -1.01 -5.30 4.30
C THR A 25 -0.65 -6.61 4.99
N LYS A 26 -0.75 -7.76 4.29
CA LYS A 26 -0.44 -9.06 4.89
C LYS A 26 1.02 -9.14 5.37
N ARG A 27 1.96 -8.67 4.53
CA ARG A 27 3.39 -8.65 4.86
C ARG A 27 3.71 -7.68 5.99
N LEU A 28 3.11 -6.49 5.97
CA LEU A 28 3.25 -5.51 7.05
C LEU A 28 2.78 -6.10 8.39
N ARG A 29 1.64 -6.80 8.39
CA ARG A 29 1.14 -7.50 9.57
C ARG A 29 2.12 -8.57 10.07
N THR A 30 2.63 -9.42 9.17
CA THR A 30 3.64 -10.43 9.54
C THR A 30 4.91 -9.80 10.10
N MET A 31 5.40 -8.70 9.52
CA MET A 31 6.57 -7.98 10.04
C MET A 31 6.33 -7.43 11.44
N ALA A 32 5.13 -6.93 11.73
CA ALA A 32 4.75 -6.47 13.06
C ALA A 32 4.68 -7.62 14.08
N GLU A 33 4.18 -8.78 13.66
CA GLU A 33 3.96 -9.93 14.54
C GLU A 33 5.22 -10.74 14.82
N THR A 34 6.08 -10.94 13.82
CA THR A 34 7.22 -11.86 13.91
C THR A 34 8.57 -11.21 13.63
N GLY A 35 8.59 -10.01 13.07
CA GLY A 35 9.80 -9.34 12.60
C GLY A 35 10.46 -8.42 13.62
N GLY A 36 9.86 -8.22 14.80
CA GLY A 36 10.37 -7.29 15.82
C GLY A 36 10.24 -5.80 15.45
N VAL A 37 9.65 -5.49 14.30
CA VAL A 37 9.45 -4.13 13.78
C VAL A 37 8.09 -3.61 14.23
N THR A 38 8.03 -2.34 14.63
CA THR A 38 6.75 -1.70 14.94
C THR A 38 6.17 -1.04 13.70
N ILE A 39 5.01 -1.49 13.20
CA ILE A 39 4.35 -0.86 12.05
C ILE A 39 3.37 0.22 12.51
N ARG A 40 3.57 1.45 12.05
CA ARG A 40 2.69 2.60 12.32
C ARG A 40 1.94 3.00 11.05
N PRO A 41 0.69 2.55 10.86
CA PRO A 41 -0.09 2.96 9.70
C PRO A 41 -0.48 4.44 9.80
N ARG A 42 -0.23 5.19 8.72
CA ARG A 42 -0.62 6.59 8.54
C ARG A 42 -1.56 6.66 7.33
N PRO A 43 -2.89 6.55 7.50
CA PRO A 43 -3.81 6.63 6.38
C PRO A 43 -3.68 7.95 5.63
N VAL A 44 -3.62 7.90 4.30
CA VAL A 44 -3.52 9.08 3.43
C VAL A 44 -4.64 9.12 2.39
N PHE A 45 -4.98 10.34 2.00
CA PHE A 45 -5.95 10.58 0.94
C PHE A 45 -5.48 10.00 -0.41
N PRO A 46 -6.42 9.45 -1.20
CA PRO A 46 -6.10 8.87 -2.49
C PRO A 46 -5.59 9.94 -3.47
N ILE A 47 -4.87 9.49 -4.52
CA ILE A 47 -4.28 10.39 -5.51
C ILE A 47 -5.34 11.29 -6.18
N ALA A 48 -6.57 10.79 -6.34
CA ALA A 48 -7.71 11.56 -6.88
C ALA A 48 -7.98 12.86 -6.13
N VAL A 49 -7.75 12.88 -4.81
CA VAL A 49 -8.01 14.05 -3.95
C VAL A 49 -6.79 14.98 -3.96
N ARG A 50 -5.58 14.42 -4.01
CA ARG A 50 -4.32 15.19 -3.98
C ARG A 50 -3.96 15.80 -5.34
N GLN A 51 -4.37 15.16 -6.42
CA GLN A 51 -4.12 15.56 -7.81
C GLN A 51 -5.37 15.28 -8.65
N PRO A 52 -6.35 16.21 -8.69
CA PRO A 52 -7.63 16.00 -9.35
C PRO A 52 -7.52 15.63 -10.84
N ASP A 53 -6.51 16.16 -11.54
CA ASP A 53 -6.30 15.93 -12.97
C ASP A 53 -5.47 14.68 -13.28
N PHE A 54 -5.06 13.91 -12.28
CA PHE A 54 -4.23 12.71 -12.47
C PHE A 54 -4.86 11.76 -13.50
N PHE A 55 -6.10 11.34 -13.29
CA PHE A 55 -6.79 10.39 -14.19
C PHE A 55 -7.11 10.95 -15.58
N ARG A 56 -7.07 12.27 -15.75
CA ARG A 56 -7.25 12.93 -17.05
C ARG A 56 -5.95 12.97 -17.86
N THR A 57 -4.81 12.92 -17.18
CA THR A 57 -3.48 13.11 -17.75
C THR A 57 -2.65 11.84 -17.78
N VAL A 58 -3.12 10.74 -17.16
CA VAL A 58 -2.42 9.45 -17.22
C VAL A 58 -2.29 8.96 -18.66
N ARG A 59 -1.16 8.31 -18.93
CA ARG A 59 -0.91 7.63 -20.19
C ARG A 59 -1.95 6.52 -20.40
N PRO A 60 -2.47 6.29 -21.62
CA PRO A 60 -3.47 5.25 -21.88
C PRO A 60 -3.04 3.84 -21.46
N GLN A 61 -1.73 3.57 -21.44
CA GLN A 61 -1.17 2.28 -21.03
C GLN A 61 -1.20 2.04 -19.51
N TRP A 62 -1.46 3.08 -18.71
CA TRP A 62 -1.32 3.00 -17.26
C TRP A 62 -2.35 2.06 -16.61
N VAL A 63 -3.64 2.20 -16.94
CA VAL A 63 -4.70 1.35 -16.39
C VAL A 63 -4.51 -0.14 -16.75
N PRO A 64 -4.30 -0.53 -18.03
CA PRO A 64 -4.13 -1.95 -18.36
C PRO A 64 -2.87 -2.54 -17.74
N TYR A 65 -1.79 -1.76 -17.63
CA TYR A 65 -0.59 -2.19 -16.92
C TYR A 65 -0.87 -2.40 -15.43
N LEU A 66 -1.51 -1.42 -14.77
CA LEU A 66 -1.86 -1.51 -13.34
C LEU A 66 -2.68 -2.78 -13.05
N LEU A 67 -3.72 -3.04 -13.83
CA LEU A 67 -4.57 -4.23 -13.63
C LEU A 67 -3.77 -5.52 -13.80
N THR A 68 -2.95 -5.61 -14.85
CA THR A 68 -2.10 -6.78 -15.11
C THR A 68 -1.13 -7.03 -13.95
N ASP A 69 -0.51 -5.96 -13.45
CA ASP A 69 0.49 -6.03 -12.39
C ASP A 69 -0.12 -6.44 -11.04
N ILE A 70 -1.22 -5.80 -10.63
CA ILE A 70 -1.82 -6.10 -9.31
C ILE A 70 -2.38 -7.52 -9.24
N ILE A 71 -2.93 -8.04 -10.35
CA ILE A 71 -3.44 -9.42 -10.43
C ILE A 71 -2.27 -10.40 -10.28
N ARG A 72 -1.19 -10.21 -11.06
CA ARG A 72 0.00 -11.07 -10.99
C ARG A 72 0.66 -11.03 -9.62
N LEU A 73 0.74 -9.86 -8.99
CA LEU A 73 1.27 -9.72 -7.64
C LEU A 73 0.38 -10.40 -6.60
N ALA A 74 -0.94 -10.30 -6.74
CA ALA A 74 -1.87 -11.02 -5.87
C ALA A 74 -1.69 -12.54 -6.02
N GLU A 75 -1.64 -13.06 -7.24
CA GLU A 75 -1.37 -14.47 -7.52
C GLU A 75 -0.05 -14.93 -6.92
N PHE A 76 1.04 -14.18 -7.16
CA PHE A 76 2.36 -14.47 -6.62
C PHE A 76 2.39 -14.50 -5.09
N HIS A 77 1.57 -13.68 -4.43
CA HIS A 77 1.45 -13.64 -2.96
C HIS A 77 0.32 -14.52 -2.39
N GLY A 78 -0.40 -15.26 -3.24
CA GLY A 78 -1.56 -16.07 -2.83
C GLY A 78 -2.68 -15.23 -2.20
N LEU A 79 -2.87 -14.00 -2.68
CA LEU A 79 -3.89 -13.06 -2.24
C LEU A 79 -5.08 -13.07 -3.19
N LYS A 80 -6.27 -12.77 -2.66
CA LYS A 80 -7.47 -12.55 -3.47
C LYS A 80 -7.62 -11.06 -3.77
N ILE A 81 -7.90 -10.74 -5.03
CA ILE A 81 -8.28 -9.40 -5.54
C ILE A 81 -9.73 -9.47 -6.01
#